data_AF-A0A0G2QC43-F1
#
_entry.id   AF-A0A0G2QC43-F1
#
_cell.length_a   1.000
_cell.length_b   1.000
_cell.length_c   1.000
_cell.angle_alpha   90.00
_cell.angle_beta   90.00
_cell.angle_gamma   90.00
#
_symmetry.space_group_name_H-M   'P 1'
#
loop_
_entity.id
_entity.type
_entity.pdbx_description
1 polymer ?
#
loop_
_entity_poly.entity_id
_entity_poly.type
_entity_poly.pdbx_seq_one_letter_code
_entity_poly.pdbx_strand_id
1 'polypeptide(L)'
;MGSWLSMNHSRRPERKPRHPPHPKFGFPPEPFPFCRALICNSPVQYPPSRPWSKGRWARLQQMYYIGFLKILSSCVLVAQELNSIHWQLVLITKKHHLRNFMYRKQWQHLTLYVSFFLSGCADVVSQNLLPKRCAVLEQGAQALSMYLFLPLMVSHMQDTEGVELQTHMLLIQAMFLLTLVGTVELWAPNVLLIWVLKAFLYIVTGSWLIQIGFMLYKPISGYKWMDDDKNDVAFATTFFCWHVASGAFLVILAYGFSFLWHHYLGADV
;
A
#
# COMPACT_ATOMS: atom_id res chain seq x y z
N MET A 1 -85.35 26.42 -35.86
CA MET A 1 -84.52 25.69 -36.85
C MET A 1 -83.22 25.32 -36.17
N GLY A 2 -83.02 24.04 -35.86
CA GLY A 2 -81.85 23.58 -35.11
C GLY A 2 -81.97 22.09 -34.81
N SER A 3 -81.86 21.27 -35.87
CA SER A 3 -81.77 19.81 -35.79
C SER A 3 -80.31 19.43 -35.97
N TRP A 4 -79.69 18.89 -34.92
CA TRP A 4 -78.49 18.06 -35.04
C TRP A 4 -78.64 16.89 -34.08
N LEU A 5 -79.13 15.79 -34.64
CA LEU A 5 -79.29 14.49 -34.01
C LEU A 5 -78.01 13.67 -34.16
N SER A 6 -77.70 12.95 -33.08
CA SER A 6 -77.09 11.62 -33.06
C SER A 6 -75.62 11.48 -33.48
N MET A 7 -74.74 11.45 -32.48
CA MET A 7 -73.49 10.70 -32.53
C MET A 7 -73.53 9.56 -31.51
N ASN A 8 -73.64 8.36 -32.07
CA ASN A 8 -73.64 7.06 -31.43
C ASN A 8 -72.18 6.62 -31.30
N HIS A 9 -71.63 6.47 -30.09
CA HIS A 9 -70.30 5.89 -29.92
C HIS A 9 -70.32 4.67 -28.99
N SER A 10 -69.85 3.57 -29.58
CA SER A 10 -69.87 2.20 -29.10
C SER A 10 -69.23 1.98 -27.72
N ARG A 11 -69.82 1.02 -26.98
CA ARG A 11 -69.31 0.49 -25.72
C ARG A 11 -67.92 -0.14 -25.93
N ARG A 12 -66.92 0.29 -25.15
CA ARG A 12 -65.62 -0.38 -25.06
C ARG A 12 -65.75 -1.69 -24.25
N PRO A 13 -65.12 -2.79 -24.68
CA PRO A 13 -65.16 -4.06 -23.96
C PRO A 13 -64.30 -4.05 -22.69
N GLU A 14 -64.85 -4.62 -21.62
CA GLU A 14 -64.24 -4.78 -20.30
C GLU A 14 -62.93 -5.57 -20.37
N ARG A 15 -61.87 -5.03 -19.76
CA ARG A 15 -60.59 -5.73 -19.60
C ARG A 15 -60.66 -6.68 -18.41
N LYS A 16 -60.48 -7.97 -18.67
CA LYS A 16 -60.35 -9.05 -17.67
C LYS A 16 -59.24 -8.73 -16.65
N PRO A 17 -59.46 -8.93 -15.33
CA PRO A 17 -58.49 -8.60 -14.29
C PRO A 17 -57.24 -9.48 -14.36
N ARG A 18 -56.06 -8.85 -14.36
CA ARG A 18 -54.76 -9.52 -14.29
C ARG A 18 -54.51 -9.99 -12.86
N HIS A 19 -54.35 -11.30 -12.67
CA HIS A 19 -53.92 -11.88 -11.40
C HIS A 19 -52.51 -11.35 -11.02
N PRO A 20 -52.29 -10.95 -9.75
CA PRO A 20 -50.99 -10.52 -9.28
C PRO A 20 -50.02 -11.71 -9.19
N PRO A 21 -48.75 -11.56 -9.59
CA PRO A 21 -47.77 -12.64 -9.55
C PRO A 21 -47.38 -12.99 -8.11
N HIS A 22 -47.19 -14.29 -7.87
CA HIS A 22 -46.79 -14.90 -6.60
C HIS A 22 -45.49 -14.30 -6.03
N PRO A 23 -45.39 -14.14 -4.70
CA PRO A 23 -44.21 -13.59 -4.04
C PRO A 23 -43.03 -14.57 -4.15
N LYS A 24 -41.93 -14.11 -4.75
CA LYS A 24 -40.67 -14.84 -4.80
C LYS A 24 -40.08 -14.92 -3.39
N PHE A 25 -40.21 -16.10 -2.79
CA PHE A 25 -39.63 -16.50 -1.52
C PHE A 25 -38.09 -16.52 -1.59
N GLY A 26 -37.46 -15.82 -0.64
CA GLY A 26 -36.20 -16.15 0.03
C GLY A 26 -34.97 -16.48 -0.80
N PHE A 27 -34.07 -15.50 -0.96
CA PHE A 27 -32.64 -15.82 -1.05
C PHE A 27 -32.13 -16.16 0.36
N PRO A 28 -31.39 -17.28 0.53
CA PRO A 28 -30.83 -17.67 1.82
C PRO A 28 -29.76 -16.66 2.27
N PRO A 29 -29.52 -16.52 3.59
CA PRO A 29 -28.54 -15.58 4.12
C PRO A 29 -27.12 -16.09 3.83
N GLU A 30 -26.52 -15.61 2.74
CA GLU A 30 -25.10 -15.81 2.42
C GLU A 30 -24.22 -15.08 3.46
N PRO A 31 -23.23 -15.75 4.07
CA PRO A 31 -22.64 -15.31 5.32
C PRO A 31 -21.44 -14.37 5.13
N PHE A 32 -21.54 -13.31 4.34
CA PHE A 32 -20.48 -12.29 4.29
C PHE A 32 -21.02 -10.86 4.06
N PRO A 33 -21.73 -10.26 5.03
CA PRO A 33 -22.08 -8.84 4.98
C PRO A 33 -20.84 -7.93 4.90
N PHE A 34 -19.68 -8.40 5.39
CA PHE A 34 -18.40 -7.68 5.30
C PHE A 34 -17.97 -7.41 3.86
N CYS A 35 -18.06 -8.42 2.98
CA CYS A 35 -17.66 -8.27 1.56
C CYS A 35 -18.58 -7.30 0.81
N ARG A 36 -19.88 -7.23 1.15
CA ARG A 36 -20.81 -6.32 0.49
C ARG A 36 -20.64 -4.87 0.95
N ALA A 37 -20.32 -4.64 2.23
CA ALA A 37 -20.01 -3.30 2.74
C ALA A 37 -18.75 -2.70 2.08
N LEU A 38 -17.73 -3.52 1.80
CA LEU A 38 -16.50 -3.11 1.10
C LEU A 38 -16.71 -2.81 -0.39
N ILE A 39 -17.68 -3.44 -1.05
CA ILE A 39 -17.99 -3.19 -2.46
C ILE A 39 -18.88 -1.94 -2.63
N CYS A 40 -19.66 -1.57 -1.61
CA CYS A 40 -20.75 -0.59 -1.77
C CYS A 40 -20.54 0.81 -1.17
N ASN A 41 -19.48 1.09 -0.38
CA ASN A 41 -19.28 2.45 0.18
C ASN A 41 -18.10 3.21 -0.44
N SER A 42 -18.44 3.90 -1.54
CA SER A 42 -18.09 5.29 -1.94
C SER A 42 -17.02 6.08 -1.16
N PRO A 43 -16.40 7.09 -1.81
CA PRO A 43 -15.47 6.98 -2.91
C PRO A 43 -14.09 7.47 -2.44
N VAL A 44 -13.03 6.70 -2.68
CA VAL A 44 -11.74 7.37 -2.85
C VAL A 44 -11.89 8.15 -4.15
N GLN A 45 -12.05 9.47 -4.07
CA GLN A 45 -12.05 10.36 -5.22
C GLN A 45 -10.64 10.36 -5.83
N TYR A 46 -10.25 9.24 -6.42
CA TYR A 46 -9.29 9.30 -7.50
C TYR A 46 -10.01 9.91 -8.70
N PRO A 47 -9.34 10.81 -9.45
CA PRO A 47 -9.94 11.36 -10.65
C PRO A 47 -10.49 10.19 -11.50
N PRO A 48 -11.71 10.31 -12.06
CA PRO A 48 -12.28 9.27 -12.90
C PRO A 48 -11.24 8.87 -13.94
N SER A 49 -11.06 7.56 -14.14
CA SER A 49 -10.11 7.00 -15.10
C SER A 49 -10.28 7.75 -16.42
N ARG A 50 -9.29 8.56 -16.79
CA ARG A 50 -9.33 9.36 -18.02
C ARG A 50 -9.58 8.38 -19.18
N PRO A 51 -10.52 8.68 -20.10
CA PRO A 51 -10.79 7.79 -21.22
C PRO A 51 -9.47 7.48 -21.93
N TRP A 52 -9.15 6.19 -22.01
CA TRP A 52 -7.90 5.69 -22.54
C TRP A 52 -7.69 6.27 -23.95
N SER A 53 -6.67 7.10 -24.09
CA SER A 53 -6.33 7.69 -25.37
C SER A 53 -5.86 6.58 -26.32
N LYS A 54 -6.27 6.64 -27.61
CA LYS A 54 -6.03 5.56 -28.59
C LYS A 54 -4.53 5.38 -28.94
N GLY A 55 -3.67 6.34 -28.62
CA GLY A 55 -2.23 6.25 -28.91
C GLY A 55 -1.48 5.39 -27.88
N ARG A 56 -0.61 4.48 -28.35
CA ARG A 56 0.25 3.65 -27.49
C ARG A 56 1.08 4.47 -26.48
N TRP A 57 1.60 5.62 -26.91
CA TRP A 57 2.32 6.57 -26.05
C TRP A 57 1.43 7.25 -25.02
N ALA A 58 0.21 7.61 -25.40
CA ALA A 58 -0.75 8.22 -24.48
C ALA A 58 -1.24 7.21 -23.43
N ARG A 59 -1.34 5.91 -23.78
CA ARG A 59 -1.58 4.85 -22.81
C ARG A 59 -0.46 4.75 -21.77
N LEU A 60 0.80 4.79 -22.22
CA LEU A 60 1.96 4.76 -21.32
C LEU A 60 2.00 5.97 -20.38
N GLN A 61 1.69 7.18 -20.87
CA GLN A 61 1.63 8.40 -20.06
C GLN A 61 0.49 8.41 -19.03
N GLN A 62 -0.57 7.62 -19.25
CA GLN A 62 -1.72 7.54 -18.35
C GLN A 62 -1.55 6.49 -17.24
N MET A 63 -0.51 5.66 -17.28
CA MET A 63 -0.31 4.60 -16.30
C MET A 63 0.14 5.17 -14.94
N TYR A 64 -0.45 4.64 -13.88
CA TYR A 64 0.07 4.89 -12.53
C TYR A 64 1.34 4.07 -12.32
N TYR A 65 2.46 4.77 -12.09
CA TYR A 65 3.79 4.18 -12.05
C TYR A 65 4.16 3.56 -10.69
N ILE A 66 3.42 3.87 -9.63
CA ILE A 66 3.74 3.44 -8.26
C ILE A 66 3.81 1.91 -8.14
N GLY A 67 2.81 1.19 -8.68
CA GLY A 67 2.81 -0.27 -8.66
C GLY A 67 4.00 -0.88 -9.43
N PHE A 68 4.35 -0.31 -10.58
CA PHE A 68 5.52 -0.73 -11.36
C PHE A 68 6.84 -0.46 -10.62
N LEU A 69 6.96 0.67 -9.91
CA LEU A 69 8.13 0.96 -9.09
C LEU A 69 8.30 -0.05 -7.95
N LYS A 70 7.21 -0.40 -7.23
CA LYS A 70 7.23 -1.44 -6.19
C LYS A 70 7.69 -2.79 -6.74
N ILE A 71 7.16 -3.18 -7.90
CA ILE A 71 7.54 -4.42 -8.58
C ILE A 71 9.04 -4.40 -8.93
N LEU A 72 9.51 -3.34 -9.59
CA LEU A 72 10.90 -3.23 -10.02
C LEU A 72 11.86 -3.25 -8.84
N SER A 73 11.59 -2.47 -7.78
CA SER A 73 12.43 -2.45 -6.59
C SER A 73 12.46 -3.82 -5.90
N SER A 74 11.32 -4.51 -5.82
CA SER A 74 11.25 -5.86 -5.25
C SER A 74 12.07 -6.86 -6.07
N CYS A 75 11.98 -6.82 -7.40
CA CYS A 75 12.77 -7.68 -8.27
C CYS A 75 14.28 -7.47 -8.08
N VAL A 76 14.73 -6.23 -7.96
CA VAL A 76 16.14 -5.90 -7.70
C VAL A 76 16.59 -6.46 -6.36
N LEU A 77 15.79 -6.26 -5.30
CA LEU A 77 16.09 -6.76 -3.95
C LEU A 77 16.11 -8.29 -3.88
N VAL A 78 15.16 -8.96 -4.53
CA VAL A 78 15.15 -10.43 -4.65
C VAL A 78 16.38 -10.92 -5.40
N ALA A 79 16.74 -10.31 -6.53
CA ALA A 79 17.92 -10.69 -7.30
C ALA A 79 19.22 -10.51 -6.48
N GLN A 80 19.34 -9.41 -5.73
CA GLN A 80 20.46 -9.17 -4.84
C GLN A 80 20.53 -10.24 -3.73
N GLU A 81 19.41 -10.57 -3.10
CA GLU A 81 19.35 -11.57 -2.04
C GLU A 81 19.72 -12.97 -2.56
N LEU A 82 19.18 -13.37 -3.71
CA LEU A 82 19.48 -14.65 -4.34
C LEU A 82 20.95 -14.75 -4.78
N ASN A 83 21.54 -13.64 -5.24
CA ASN A 83 22.95 -13.58 -5.57
C ASN A 83 23.82 -13.79 -4.31
N SER A 84 23.43 -13.23 -3.16
CA SER A 84 24.17 -13.41 -1.88
C SER A 84 24.29 -14.87 -1.44
N ILE A 85 23.33 -15.72 -1.81
CA ILE A 85 23.32 -17.16 -1.53
C ILE A 85 23.70 -18.02 -2.75
N HIS A 86 24.28 -17.41 -3.80
CA HIS A 86 24.65 -18.10 -5.04
C HIS A 86 23.49 -18.92 -5.64
N TRP A 87 22.27 -18.39 -5.56
CA TRP A 87 21.03 -19.02 -6.01
C TRP A 87 20.70 -20.36 -5.33
N GLN A 88 21.28 -20.65 -4.16
CA GLN A 88 21.01 -21.85 -3.38
C GLN A 88 19.81 -21.68 -2.45
N LEU A 89 18.61 -22.00 -2.95
CA LEU A 89 17.37 -21.98 -2.16
C LEU A 89 17.17 -23.28 -1.34
N VAL A 90 18.13 -23.61 -0.49
CA VAL A 90 18.02 -24.75 0.43
C VAL A 90 17.35 -24.29 1.72
N LEU A 91 16.17 -24.84 2.03
CA LEU A 91 15.44 -24.49 3.25
C LEU A 91 15.98 -25.26 4.47
N ILE A 92 16.17 -26.56 4.33
CA ILE A 92 16.51 -27.46 5.43
C ILE A 92 17.71 -28.30 5.02
N THR A 93 18.71 -28.35 5.89
CA THR A 93 19.77 -29.36 5.82
C THR A 93 19.60 -30.34 6.97
N LYS A 94 19.66 -31.63 6.64
CA LYS A 94 19.78 -32.71 7.63
C LYS A 94 21.25 -33.11 7.69
N LYS A 95 21.97 -32.69 8.72
CA LYS A 95 23.36 -33.09 8.94
C LYS A 95 23.46 -33.64 10.36
N HIS A 96 23.92 -34.89 10.48
CA HIS A 96 24.14 -35.59 11.76
C HIS A 96 22.89 -35.58 12.67
N HIS A 97 21.74 -36.01 12.16
CA HIS A 97 20.43 -36.05 12.85
C HIS A 97 19.85 -34.69 13.30
N LEU A 98 20.59 -33.60 13.19
CA LEU A 98 20.10 -32.26 13.47
C LEU A 98 19.48 -31.65 12.20
N ARG A 99 18.24 -31.15 12.36
CA ARG A 99 17.50 -30.40 11.34
C ARG A 99 17.76 -28.93 11.55
N ASN A 100 18.55 -28.33 10.66
CA ASN A 100 18.84 -26.90 10.71
C ASN A 100 18.18 -26.20 9.52
N PHE A 101 17.49 -25.09 9.81
CA PHE A 101 17.02 -24.15 8.78
C PHE A 101 18.22 -23.33 8.31
N MET A 102 18.54 -23.45 7.03
CA MET A 102 19.64 -22.72 6.40
C MET A 102 19.14 -21.34 5.97
N TYR A 103 20.05 -20.36 5.91
CA TYR A 103 19.78 -19.02 5.36
C TYR A 103 18.55 -18.31 5.95
N ARG A 104 18.35 -18.38 7.28
CA ARG A 104 17.14 -17.85 7.95
C ARG A 104 16.85 -16.38 7.61
N LYS A 105 17.87 -15.51 7.72
CA LYS A 105 17.73 -14.08 7.42
C LYS A 105 17.38 -13.84 5.94
N GLN A 106 17.98 -14.60 5.04
CA GLN A 106 17.71 -14.48 3.60
C GLN A 106 16.30 -14.95 3.24
N TRP A 107 15.79 -16.00 3.88
CA TRP A 107 14.39 -16.42 3.73
C TRP A 107 13.40 -15.37 4.27
N GLN A 108 13.73 -14.69 5.37
CA GLN A 108 12.95 -13.56 5.89
C GLN A 108 12.95 -12.39 4.89
N HIS A 109 14.13 -11.98 4.40
CA HIS A 109 14.25 -10.94 3.36
C HIS A 109 13.46 -11.29 2.10
N LEU A 110 13.61 -12.52 1.60
CA LEU A 110 12.87 -13.00 0.43
C LEU A 110 11.36 -12.92 0.64
N THR A 111 10.88 -13.34 1.82
CA THR A 111 9.46 -13.28 2.18
C THR A 111 8.96 -11.83 2.22
N LEU A 112 9.76 -10.92 2.80
CA LEU A 112 9.46 -9.49 2.80
C LEU A 112 9.35 -8.93 1.38
N TYR A 113 10.36 -9.17 0.54
CA TYR A 113 10.39 -8.63 -0.83
C TYR A 113 9.28 -9.21 -1.70
N VAL A 114 8.94 -10.49 -1.53
CA VAL A 114 7.79 -11.10 -2.20
C VAL A 114 6.48 -10.45 -1.74
N SER A 115 6.31 -10.15 -0.45
CA SER A 115 5.12 -9.45 0.03
C SER A 115 4.99 -8.04 -0.59
N PHE A 116 6.10 -7.32 -0.72
CA PHE A 116 6.14 -6.00 -1.33
C PHE A 116 5.89 -6.06 -2.84
N PHE A 117 6.42 -7.08 -3.52
CA PHE A 117 6.13 -7.38 -4.93
C PHE A 117 4.64 -7.62 -5.15
N LEU A 118 4.01 -8.46 -4.33
CA LEU A 118 2.59 -8.76 -4.42
C LEU A 118 1.72 -7.51 -4.16
N SER A 119 2.12 -6.63 -3.24
CA SER A 119 1.48 -5.31 -3.09
C SER A 119 1.61 -4.47 -4.36
N GLY A 120 2.77 -4.46 -5.01
CA GLY A 120 2.97 -3.80 -6.30
C GLY A 120 2.09 -4.39 -7.42
N CYS A 121 1.93 -5.71 -7.46
CA CYS A 121 1.00 -6.37 -8.39
C CYS A 121 -0.45 -5.95 -8.14
N ALA A 122 -0.87 -5.91 -6.87
CA ALA A 122 -2.22 -5.44 -6.51
C ALA A 122 -2.46 -3.99 -6.98
N ASP A 123 -1.48 -3.11 -6.81
CA ASP A 123 -1.53 -1.73 -7.31
C ASP A 123 -1.65 -1.68 -8.84
N VAL A 124 -0.84 -2.44 -9.58
CA VAL A 124 -0.90 -2.47 -11.05
C VAL A 124 -2.25 -3.00 -11.53
N VAL A 125 -2.73 -4.09 -10.95
CA VAL A 125 -4.04 -4.68 -11.30
C VAL A 125 -5.15 -3.66 -11.04
N SER A 126 -5.17 -3.06 -9.86
CA SER A 126 -6.19 -2.09 -9.48
C SER A 126 -6.16 -0.83 -10.34
N GLN A 127 -4.98 -0.25 -10.58
CA GLN A 127 -4.84 1.07 -11.19
C GLN A 127 -4.85 1.03 -12.71
N ASN A 128 -4.38 -0.06 -13.33
CA ASN A 128 -4.14 -0.12 -14.78
C ASN A 128 -4.92 -1.22 -15.51
N LEU A 129 -5.34 -2.30 -14.85
CA LEU A 129 -5.99 -3.44 -15.51
C LEU A 129 -7.49 -3.53 -15.24
N LEU A 130 -7.95 -3.14 -14.04
CA LEU A 130 -9.38 -3.13 -13.73
C LEU A 130 -10.10 -1.94 -14.40
N PRO A 131 -11.35 -2.11 -14.87
CA PRO A 131 -12.13 -1.01 -15.45
C PRO A 131 -12.40 0.15 -14.47
N LYS A 132 -12.50 -0.19 -13.18
CA LYS A 132 -12.64 0.76 -12.07
C LYS A 132 -11.56 0.44 -11.05
N ARG A 133 -10.84 1.48 -10.62
CA ARG A 133 -9.81 1.36 -9.58
C ARG A 133 -10.42 0.85 -8.27
N CYS A 134 -9.77 -0.13 -7.66
CA CYS A 134 -10.17 -0.74 -6.40
C CYS A 134 -9.19 -0.34 -5.28
N ALA A 135 -9.40 0.85 -4.70
CA ALA A 135 -8.53 1.37 -3.65
C ALA A 135 -8.45 0.45 -2.41
N VAL A 136 -9.54 -0.27 -2.12
CA VAL A 136 -9.61 -1.26 -1.04
C VAL A 136 -8.59 -2.39 -1.25
N LEU A 137 -8.42 -2.87 -2.48
CA LEU A 137 -7.45 -3.93 -2.80
C LEU A 137 -6.02 -3.42 -2.57
N GLU A 138 -5.73 -2.19 -3.02
CA GLU A 138 -4.43 -1.54 -2.84
C GLU A 138 -4.09 -1.37 -1.36
N GLN A 139 -5.01 -0.79 -0.59
CA GLN A 139 -4.86 -0.58 0.84
C GLN A 139 -4.77 -1.90 1.61
N GLY A 140 -5.58 -2.89 1.28
CA GLY A 140 -5.56 -4.21 1.91
C GLY A 140 -4.25 -4.96 1.65
N ALA A 141 -3.75 -4.97 0.41
CA ALA A 141 -2.48 -5.60 0.07
C ALA A 141 -1.29 -4.88 0.74
N GLN A 142 -1.33 -3.56 0.79
CA GLN A 142 -0.31 -2.75 1.47
C GLN A 142 -0.32 -3.00 2.98
N ALA A 143 -1.50 -3.02 3.62
CA ALA A 143 -1.63 -3.32 5.04
C ALA A 143 -1.13 -4.74 5.34
N LEU A 144 -1.49 -5.73 4.54
CA LEU A 144 -0.99 -7.10 4.70
C LEU A 144 0.54 -7.15 4.66
N SER A 145 1.17 -6.46 3.71
CA SER A 145 2.64 -6.40 3.62
C SER A 145 3.27 -5.74 4.86
N MET A 146 2.66 -4.67 5.40
CA MET A 146 3.08 -4.06 6.67
C MET A 146 2.93 -5.01 7.86
N TYR A 147 1.82 -5.75 7.94
CA TYR A 147 1.56 -6.73 9.00
C TYR A 147 2.53 -7.91 8.95
N LEU A 148 2.97 -8.34 7.76
CA LEU A 148 4.00 -9.37 7.62
C LEU A 148 5.39 -8.85 8.00
N PHE A 149 5.70 -7.58 7.71
CA PHE A 149 7.00 -6.98 8.03
C PHE A 149 7.34 -7.06 9.52
N LEU A 150 6.40 -6.69 10.40
CA LEU A 150 6.64 -6.61 11.85
C LEU A 150 7.14 -7.92 12.50
N PRO A 151 6.43 -9.06 12.39
CA PRO A 151 6.89 -10.32 12.98
C PRO A 151 8.18 -10.82 12.32
N LEU A 152 8.35 -10.60 11.00
CA LEU A 152 9.60 -10.92 10.32
C LEU A 152 10.77 -10.15 10.95
N MET A 153 10.62 -8.84 11.17
CA MET A 153 11.69 -8.04 11.76
C MET A 153 11.98 -8.38 13.22
N VAL A 154 10.96 -8.68 14.02
CA VAL A 154 11.19 -9.16 15.41
C VAL A 154 12.01 -10.44 15.40
N SER A 155 11.70 -11.38 14.51
CA SER A 155 12.49 -12.62 14.36
C SER A 155 13.87 -12.41 13.73
N HIS A 156 14.04 -11.38 12.90
CA HIS A 156 15.30 -11.03 12.24
C HIS A 156 16.36 -10.51 13.23
N MET A 157 15.93 -9.84 14.29
CA MET A 157 16.83 -9.25 15.28
C MET A 157 17.28 -10.21 16.40
N GLN A 158 16.75 -11.44 16.45
CA GLN A 158 17.02 -12.34 17.59
C GLN A 158 18.49 -12.76 17.72
N ASP A 159 19.25 -12.66 16.64
CA ASP A 159 20.68 -12.97 16.58
C ASP A 159 21.54 -11.78 16.14
N THR A 160 21.06 -10.54 16.37
CA THR A 160 21.81 -9.30 16.11
C THR A 160 22.20 -8.59 17.39
N GLU A 161 23.31 -7.85 17.34
CA GLU A 161 23.82 -7.04 18.45
C GLU A 161 24.29 -5.66 17.97
N GLY A 162 24.69 -4.79 18.90
CA GLY A 162 25.30 -3.50 18.59
C GLY A 162 24.49 -2.58 17.66
N VAL A 163 25.15 -2.11 16.60
CA VAL A 163 24.62 -1.17 15.61
C VAL A 163 23.58 -1.85 14.74
N GLU A 164 23.80 -3.11 14.33
CA GLU A 164 22.80 -3.87 13.57
C GLU A 164 21.50 -3.99 14.38
N LEU A 165 21.57 -4.35 15.66
CA LEU A 165 20.38 -4.43 16.51
C LEU A 165 19.72 -3.06 16.70
N GLN A 166 20.47 -2.03 17.07
CA GLN A 166 19.92 -0.70 17.36
C GLN A 166 19.22 -0.10 16.13
N THR A 167 19.84 -0.21 14.96
CA THR A 167 19.29 0.36 13.73
C THR A 167 17.99 -0.33 13.29
N HIS A 168 17.91 -1.66 13.43
CA HIS A 168 16.69 -2.42 13.16
C HIS A 168 15.60 -2.17 14.21
N MET A 169 15.94 -1.98 15.49
CA MET A 169 14.95 -1.59 16.50
C MET A 169 14.28 -0.26 16.16
N LEU A 170 15.07 0.73 15.75
CA LEU A 170 14.55 2.03 15.29
C LEU A 170 13.67 1.89 14.03
N LEU A 171 14.05 1.01 13.11
CA LEU A 171 13.25 0.69 11.93
C LEU A 171 11.90 0.05 12.30
N ILE A 172 11.89 -0.89 13.26
CA ILE A 172 10.64 -1.50 13.77
C ILE A 172 9.74 -0.45 14.40
N GLN A 173 10.28 0.48 15.19
CA GLN A 173 9.48 1.54 15.80
C GLN A 173 8.79 2.40 14.73
N ALA A 174 9.53 2.83 13.70
CA ALA A 174 8.97 3.61 12.59
C ALA A 174 7.90 2.81 11.81
N MET A 175 8.19 1.53 11.52
CA MET A 175 7.27 0.65 10.79
C MET A 175 6.04 0.27 11.60
N PHE A 176 6.16 0.15 12.92
CA PHE A 176 5.03 -0.08 13.81
C PHE A 176 4.09 1.12 13.80
N LEU A 177 4.60 2.34 13.96
CA LEU A 177 3.81 3.56 13.83
C LEU A 177 3.16 3.67 12.45
N LEU A 178 3.89 3.35 11.38
CA LEU A 178 3.35 3.34 10.03
C LEU A 178 2.22 2.31 9.86
N THR A 179 2.37 1.12 10.44
CA THR A 179 1.35 0.07 10.42
C THR A 179 0.11 0.49 11.20
N LEU A 180 0.27 1.16 12.35
CA LEU A 180 -0.84 1.73 13.11
C LEU A 180 -1.59 2.77 12.29
N VAL A 181 -0.88 3.74 11.70
CA VAL A 181 -1.50 4.79 10.87
C VAL A 181 -2.17 4.19 9.64
N GLY A 182 -1.54 3.22 8.97
CA GLY A 182 -2.14 2.49 7.86
C GLY A 182 -3.39 1.71 8.26
N THR A 183 -3.41 1.17 9.48
CA THR A 183 -4.60 0.48 10.01
C THR A 183 -5.72 1.47 10.29
N VAL A 184 -5.43 2.61 10.93
CA VAL A 184 -6.43 3.66 11.17
C VAL A 184 -7.01 4.18 9.85
N GLU A 185 -6.19 4.29 8.81
CA GLU A 185 -6.64 4.68 7.46
C GLU A 185 -7.68 3.72 6.86
N LEU A 186 -7.61 2.41 7.15
CA LEU A 186 -8.61 1.43 6.70
C LEU A 186 -10.00 1.74 7.26
N TRP A 187 -10.07 2.29 8.47
CA TRP A 187 -11.33 2.63 9.15
C TRP A 187 -11.81 4.05 8.83
N ALA A 188 -10.88 4.98 8.66
CA ALA A 188 -11.15 6.39 8.40
C ALA A 188 -10.44 6.86 7.12
N PRO A 189 -10.87 6.37 5.94
CA PRO A 189 -10.32 6.85 4.68
C PRO A 189 -10.68 8.33 4.49
N ASN A 190 -9.81 9.08 3.81
CA ASN A 190 -9.98 10.49 3.43
C ASN A 190 -9.78 11.56 4.55
N VAL A 191 -9.10 11.22 5.65
CA VAL A 191 -8.68 12.23 6.63
C VAL A 191 -7.29 12.77 6.26
N LEU A 192 -7.19 14.07 5.94
CA LEU A 192 -5.93 14.72 5.52
C LEU A 192 -4.79 14.49 6.52
N LEU A 193 -5.07 14.60 7.82
CA LEU A 193 -4.06 14.40 8.87
C LEU A 193 -3.44 12.99 8.82
N ILE A 194 -4.26 11.96 8.57
CA ILE A 194 -3.79 10.57 8.41
C ILE A 194 -2.87 10.47 7.19
N TRP A 195 -3.21 11.14 6.09
CA TRP A 195 -2.42 11.10 4.86
C TRP A 195 -1.06 11.78 5.04
N VAL A 196 -1.05 12.96 5.67
CA VAL A 196 0.18 13.71 5.98
C VAL A 196 1.07 12.90 6.93
N LEU A 197 0.49 12.35 8.00
CA LEU A 197 1.23 11.55 8.98
C LEU A 197 1.79 10.26 8.35
N LYS A 198 1.00 9.59 7.51
CA LYS A 198 1.45 8.40 6.77
C LYS A 198 2.59 8.73 5.82
N ALA A 199 2.47 9.81 5.05
CA ALA A 199 3.52 10.27 4.14
C ALA A 199 4.81 10.62 4.90
N PHE A 200 4.70 11.32 6.03
CA PHE A 200 5.82 11.59 6.92
C PHE A 200 6.51 10.30 7.37
N LEU A 201 5.76 9.33 7.87
CA LEU A 201 6.31 8.04 8.32
C LEU A 201 6.96 7.25 7.17
N TYR A 202 6.41 7.31 5.95
CA TYR A 202 7.07 6.74 4.78
C TYR A 202 8.41 7.38 4.46
N ILE A 203 8.51 8.71 4.53
CA ILE A 203 9.76 9.43 4.30
C ILE A 203 10.80 9.02 5.35
N VAL A 204 10.41 8.98 6.63
CA VAL A 204 11.30 8.57 7.73
C VAL A 204 11.76 7.13 7.54
N THR A 205 10.85 6.18 7.37
CA THR A 205 11.17 4.77 7.16
C THR A 205 12.07 4.57 5.93
N GLY A 206 11.71 5.17 4.80
CA GLY A 206 12.45 5.00 3.55
C GLY A 206 13.86 5.59 3.62
N SER A 207 13.99 6.81 4.15
CA SER A 207 15.31 7.43 4.32
C SER A 207 16.17 6.72 5.35
N TRP A 208 15.57 6.21 6.44
CA TRP A 208 16.28 5.41 7.42
C TRP A 208 16.77 4.07 6.86
N LEU A 209 15.95 3.38 6.06
CA LEU A 209 16.36 2.13 5.42
C LEU A 209 17.61 2.33 4.53
N ILE A 210 17.67 3.46 3.82
CA ILE A 210 18.86 3.84 3.03
C ILE A 210 20.06 4.07 3.95
N GLN A 211 19.87 4.78 5.07
CA GLN A 211 20.93 5.04 6.05
C GLN A 211 21.49 3.75 6.67
N ILE A 212 20.62 2.77 7.00
CA ILE A 212 21.02 1.44 7.48
C ILE A 212 21.94 0.76 6.45
N GLY A 213 21.57 0.79 5.17
CA GLY A 213 22.39 0.22 4.10
C GLY A 213 23.80 0.81 4.07
N PHE A 214 23.94 2.12 4.24
CA PHE A 214 25.23 2.77 4.34
C PHE A 214 25.98 2.41 5.63
N MET A 215 25.32 2.38 6.78
CA MET A 215 25.95 2.03 8.06
C MET A 215 26.52 0.60 8.07
N LEU A 216 25.75 -0.38 7.58
CA LEU A 216 26.09 -1.80 7.71
C LEU A 216 27.02 -2.32 6.60
N TYR A 217 26.87 -1.84 5.36
CA TYR A 217 27.58 -2.43 4.21
C TYR A 217 28.63 -1.52 3.60
N LYS A 218 28.36 -0.22 3.47
CA LYS A 218 29.27 0.72 2.78
C LYS A 218 29.15 2.13 3.34
N PRO A 219 29.88 2.45 4.43
CA PRO A 219 29.80 3.75 5.06
C PRO A 219 30.31 4.84 4.12
N ILE A 220 29.56 5.94 4.01
CA ILE A 220 29.93 7.08 3.17
C ILE A 220 31.25 7.72 3.64
N SER A 221 31.51 7.69 4.95
CA SER A 221 32.75 8.17 5.57
C SER A 221 33.96 7.27 5.31
N GLY A 222 33.75 6.04 4.83
CA GLY A 222 34.78 5.00 4.72
C GLY A 222 35.11 4.29 6.04
N TYR A 223 34.65 4.81 7.19
CA TYR A 223 34.86 4.17 8.50
C TYR A 223 33.74 3.17 8.80
N LYS A 224 34.12 1.91 9.04
CA LYS A 224 33.19 0.84 9.39
C LYS A 224 32.59 1.09 10.77
N TRP A 225 31.27 0.95 10.87
CA TRP A 225 30.55 0.95 12.14
C TRP A 225 30.79 -0.36 12.88
N MET A 226 31.06 -0.27 14.17
CA MET A 226 31.46 -1.39 15.02
C MET A 226 30.39 -1.69 16.06
N ASP A 227 29.91 -2.93 16.11
CA ASP A 227 28.83 -3.34 17.02
C ASP A 227 29.23 -3.28 18.51
N ASP A 228 30.53 -3.34 18.81
CA ASP A 228 31.09 -3.23 20.15
C ASP A 228 31.41 -1.78 20.57
N ASP A 229 31.34 -0.80 19.65
CA ASP A 229 31.53 0.61 19.97
C ASP A 229 30.23 1.26 20.45
N LYS A 230 30.20 1.62 21.74
CA LYS A 230 29.06 2.29 22.36
C LYS A 230 28.74 3.65 21.74
N ASN A 231 29.74 4.34 21.19
CA ASN A 231 29.53 5.62 20.51
C ASN A 231 28.78 5.39 19.21
N ASP A 232 29.18 4.40 18.41
CA ASP A 232 28.50 4.05 17.16
C ASP A 232 27.03 3.69 17.44
N VAL A 233 26.77 2.83 18.43
CA VAL A 233 25.40 2.47 18.83
C VAL A 233 24.58 3.70 19.25
N ALA A 234 25.15 4.61 20.05
CA ALA A 234 24.46 5.82 20.52
C ALA A 234 24.19 6.81 19.37
N PHE A 235 25.16 7.00 18.47
CA PHE A 235 25.04 7.92 17.34
C PHE A 235 24.02 7.43 16.31
N ALA A 236 23.78 6.12 16.18
CA ALA A 236 22.74 5.58 15.33
C ALA A 236 21.36 6.20 15.65
N THR A 237 21.03 6.32 16.93
CA THR A 237 19.79 6.97 17.39
C THR A 237 19.75 8.45 17.08
N THR A 238 20.90 9.14 17.23
CA THR A 238 21.01 10.57 16.90
C THR A 238 20.73 10.81 15.42
N PHE A 239 21.29 9.99 14.54
CA PHE A 239 21.02 10.07 13.11
C PHE A 239 19.57 9.75 12.78
N PHE A 240 18.97 8.75 13.43
CA PHE A 240 17.54 8.50 13.27
C PHE A 240 16.70 9.73 13.64
N CYS A 241 17.00 10.42 14.75
CA CYS A 241 16.33 11.67 15.10
C CYS A 241 16.50 12.77 14.05
N TRP A 242 17.65 12.85 13.38
CA TRP A 242 17.84 13.76 12.24
C TRP A 242 16.95 13.40 11.05
N HIS A 243 16.75 12.11 10.76
CA HIS A 243 15.80 11.65 9.74
C HIS A 243 14.35 12.02 10.10
N VAL A 244 13.96 11.89 11.36
CA VAL A 244 12.64 12.32 11.87
C VAL A 244 12.46 13.83 11.70
N ALA A 245 13.43 14.63 12.16
CA ALA A 245 13.35 16.10 12.06
C ALA A 245 13.37 16.59 10.61
N SER A 246 14.25 16.05 9.77
CA SER A 246 14.33 16.39 8.35
C SER A 246 13.09 15.95 7.58
N GLY A 247 12.54 14.77 7.86
CA GLY A 247 11.28 14.31 7.28
C GLY A 247 10.12 15.26 7.63
N ALA A 248 10.04 15.73 8.87
CA ALA A 248 9.00 16.67 9.30
C ALA A 248 9.17 18.02 8.59
N PHE A 249 10.41 18.52 8.50
CA PHE A 249 10.73 19.73 7.77
C PHE A 249 10.35 19.63 6.29
N LEU A 250 10.65 18.52 5.62
CA LEU A 250 10.27 18.28 4.22
C LEU A 250 8.75 18.31 4.02
N VAL A 251 7.98 17.71 4.93
CA VAL A 251 6.51 17.73 4.87
C VAL A 251 5.96 19.14 5.08
N ILE A 252 6.51 19.90 6.03
CA ILE A 252 6.12 21.31 6.26
C ILE A 252 6.44 22.16 5.04
N LEU A 253 7.62 22.01 4.44
CA LEU A 253 7.98 22.71 3.22
C LEU A 253 7.03 22.37 2.08
N ALA A 254 6.76 21.09 1.84
CA ALA A 254 5.83 20.66 0.80
C ALA A 254 4.44 21.27 1.00
N TYR A 255 3.92 21.26 2.23
CA TYR A 255 2.65 21.88 2.57
C TYR A 255 2.67 23.41 2.37
N GLY A 256 3.72 24.08 2.83
CA GLY A 256 3.90 25.53 2.65
C GLY A 256 3.96 25.93 1.18
N PHE A 257 4.73 25.21 0.35
CA PHE A 257 4.78 25.44 -1.09
C PHE A 257 3.42 25.20 -1.77
N SER A 258 2.71 24.14 -1.41
CA SER A 258 1.36 23.90 -1.94
C SER A 258 0.39 25.02 -1.54
N PHE A 259 0.43 25.47 -0.29
CA PHE A 259 -0.42 26.57 0.20
C PHE A 259 -0.13 27.87 -0.55
N LEU A 260 1.15 28.25 -0.67
CA LEU A 260 1.57 29.43 -1.43
C LEU A 260 1.16 29.33 -2.91
N TRP A 261 1.37 28.17 -3.53
CA TRP A 261 0.98 27.95 -4.93
C TRP A 261 -0.53 28.12 -5.11
N HIS A 262 -1.34 27.51 -4.25
CA HIS A 262 -2.80 27.63 -4.31
C HIS A 262 -3.29 29.06 -4.06
N HIS A 263 -2.67 29.79 -3.13
CA HIS A 263 -3.09 31.15 -2.78
C HIS A 263 -2.64 32.19 -3.82
N TYR A 264 -1.40 32.08 -4.33
CA TYR A 264 -0.82 33.12 -5.20
C TYR A 264 -0.92 32.80 -6.69
N LEU A 265 -0.88 31.53 -7.11
CA LEU A 265 -0.91 31.15 -8.53
C LEU A 265 -2.24 30.53 -8.94
N GLY A 266 -2.98 29.97 -7.99
CA GLY A 266 -4.35 29.50 -8.21
C GLY A 266 -5.38 30.63 -8.34
N ALA A 267 -5.06 31.85 -7.88
CA ALA A 267 -5.94 33.00 -8.06
C ALA A 267 -5.93 33.56 -9.51
N ASP A 268 -4.94 33.17 -10.32
CA ASP A 268 -4.78 33.64 -11.70
C ASP A 268 -5.38 32.68 -12.76
N VAL A 269 -6.15 31.66 -12.36
CA VAL A 269 -6.86 30.72 -13.27
C VAL A 269 -8.35 30.70 -12.98
#